data_AF-A0A8X6RAC6-F1
#
_entry.id   AF-A0A8X6RAC6-F1
#
_cell.length_a   1.000
_cell.length_b   1.000
_cell.length_c   1.000
_cell.angle_alpha   90.00
_cell.angle_beta   90.00
_cell.angle_gamma   90.00
#
_symmetry.space_group_name_H-M   'P 1'
#
loop_
_entity.id
_entity.type
_entity.pdbx_description
1 polymer ?
#
loop_
_entity_poly.entity_id
_entity_poly.type
_entity_poly.pdbx_seq_one_letter_code
_entity_poly.pdbx_strand_id
1 'polypeptide(L)'
;MDFHDAENRQRSCCMIMQHVKHPLSACLAWVLSEELKSEVQPRIARAHGKGSTTPAEDIYIGLSAKKNRRTTAQQVANQFLAASGKQISRKTVARRLRGGGLYARRPVVCVPLTRQHRTARLQWCREHHNWTEQDWACVLFSDESRFSLSSDCRRQLIRR
;
A
#
# COMPACT_ATOMS: atom_id res chain seq x y z
N MET A 1 30.04 -34.79 -7.91
CA MET A 1 29.32 -36.02 -8.26
C MET A 1 28.01 -35.99 -7.50
N ASP A 2 26.81 -35.83 -8.03
CA ASP A 2 26.25 -35.44 -9.34
C ASP A 2 24.81 -35.03 -8.95
N PHE A 3 24.33 -33.81 -9.25
CA PHE A 3 23.57 -33.51 -10.46
C PHE A 3 22.79 -34.73 -10.97
N HIS A 4 21.49 -34.82 -10.66
CA HIS A 4 20.41 -35.38 -11.48
C HIS A 4 19.15 -35.45 -10.61
N ASP A 5 18.30 -34.42 -10.66
CA ASP A 5 16.90 -34.61 -11.02
C ASP A 5 16.25 -33.26 -11.32
N ALA A 6 16.69 -32.65 -12.42
CA ALA A 6 15.99 -31.56 -13.10
C ALA A 6 15.19 -32.12 -14.29
N GLU A 7 14.68 -33.36 -14.18
CA GLU A 7 14.12 -34.11 -15.29
C GLU A 7 12.58 -34.13 -15.28
N ASN A 8 11.95 -33.05 -14.80
CA ASN A 8 10.50 -32.90 -14.88
C ASN A 8 10.02 -31.59 -15.55
N ARG A 9 10.89 -30.94 -16.33
CA ARG A 9 10.51 -29.86 -17.28
C ARG A 9 10.75 -30.23 -18.75
N GLN A 10 11.20 -31.44 -19.02
CA GLN A 10 11.56 -31.91 -20.37
C GLN A 10 10.46 -32.74 -21.06
N ARG A 11 9.21 -32.71 -20.59
CA ARG A 11 8.09 -33.39 -21.28
C ARG A 11 7.03 -32.48 -21.89
N SER A 12 7.20 -31.15 -21.81
CA SER A 12 6.24 -30.21 -22.40
C SER A 12 6.68 -29.60 -23.74
N CYS A 13 7.97 -29.65 -24.09
CA CYS A 13 8.47 -28.97 -25.30
C CYS A 13 8.39 -29.82 -26.58
N CYS A 14 8.25 -31.16 -26.47
CA CYS A 14 8.12 -32.07 -27.63
C CYS A 14 6.74 -31.97 -28.33
N MET A 15 5.74 -31.35 -27.72
CA MET A 15 4.38 -31.24 -28.27
C MET A 15 4.14 -29.98 -29.12
N ILE A 16 5.10 -29.05 -29.24
CA ILE A 16 4.94 -27.81 -30.03
C ILE A 16 5.87 -27.80 -31.26
N MET A 17 6.14 -28.95 -31.85
CA MET A 17 6.95 -29.05 -33.08
C MET A 17 6.26 -29.88 -34.17
N GLN A 18 4.92 -29.85 -34.24
CA GLN A 18 4.19 -30.49 -35.35
C GLN A 18 3.32 -29.57 -36.21
N HIS A 19 3.32 -28.25 -35.99
CA HIS A 19 2.42 -27.36 -36.76
C HIS A 19 3.06 -26.18 -37.50
N VAL A 20 4.38 -26.15 -37.71
CA VAL A 20 4.96 -25.15 -38.61
C VAL A 20 6.05 -25.75 -39.49
N LYS A 21 5.73 -25.97 -40.78
CA LYS A 21 6.70 -26.34 -41.81
C LYS A 21 7.58 -25.13 -42.14
N HIS A 22 8.57 -24.83 -41.31
CA HIS A 22 9.67 -23.95 -41.67
C HIS A 22 10.93 -24.78 -41.89
N PRO A 23 11.66 -24.60 -43.01
CA PRO A 23 12.95 -25.28 -43.23
C PRO A 23 13.96 -24.82 -42.18
N LEU A 24 14.86 -25.72 -41.74
CA LEU A 24 15.87 -25.44 -40.71
C LEU A 24 16.74 -24.21 -41.02
N SER A 25 16.89 -23.84 -42.31
CA SER A 25 17.58 -22.61 -42.74
C SER A 25 16.86 -21.33 -42.32
N ALA A 26 15.52 -21.33 -42.27
CA ALA A 26 14.72 -20.20 -41.82
C ALA A 26 14.79 -20.04 -40.30
N CYS A 27 14.82 -21.15 -39.55
CA CYS A 27 15.05 -21.11 -38.10
C CYS A 27 16.45 -20.61 -37.74
N LEU A 28 17.50 -21.07 -38.44
CA LEU A 28 18.86 -20.56 -38.23
C LEU A 28 18.98 -19.07 -38.61
N ALA A 29 18.35 -18.63 -39.70
CA ALA A 29 18.31 -17.22 -40.06
C ALA A 29 17.55 -16.36 -39.04
N TRP A 30 16.49 -16.89 -38.43
CA TRP A 30 15.74 -16.19 -37.39
C TRP A 30 16.55 -16.10 -36.09
N VAL A 31 17.17 -17.21 -35.65
CA VAL A 31 18.05 -17.26 -34.46
C VAL A 31 19.26 -16.34 -34.60
N LEU A 32 19.93 -16.33 -35.77
CA LEU A 32 21.07 -15.44 -36.04
C LEU A 32 20.65 -13.96 -36.20
N SER A 33 19.43 -13.69 -36.65
CA SER A 33 18.85 -12.33 -36.72
C SER A 33 18.44 -11.78 -35.35
N GLU A 34 18.16 -12.67 -34.40
CA GLU A 34 17.85 -12.33 -33.02
C GLU A 34 19.11 -12.05 -32.19
N GLU A 35 20.23 -12.71 -32.53
CA GLU A 35 21.53 -12.49 -31.89
C GLU A 35 22.14 -11.11 -32.20
N LEU A 36 21.87 -10.52 -33.37
CA LEU A 36 22.38 -9.19 -33.73
C LEU A 36 21.56 -8.00 -33.16
N LYS A 37 20.37 -8.25 -32.59
CA LYS A 37 19.57 -7.23 -31.88
C LYS A 37 19.86 -7.18 -30.38
N SER A 38 20.70 -8.09 -29.89
CA SER A 38 21.01 -8.22 -28.46
C SER A 38 21.98 -7.16 -27.92
N GLU A 39 22.50 -6.28 -28.78
CA GLU A 39 23.24 -5.10 -28.34
C GLU A 39 22.29 -3.99 -27.90
N VAL A 40 21.55 -4.28 -26.83
CA VAL A 40 20.82 -3.29 -26.05
C VAL A 40 21.87 -2.38 -25.42
N GLN A 41 22.14 -1.25 -26.06
CA GLN A 41 22.90 -0.16 -25.46
C GLN A 41 22.37 0.06 -24.03
N PRO A 42 23.24 0.06 -23.00
CA PRO A 42 22.78 0.27 -21.65
C PRO A 42 22.03 1.59 -21.64
N ARG A 43 20.75 1.55 -21.26
CA ARG A 43 20.00 2.77 -20.96
C ARG A 43 20.81 3.49 -19.90
N ILE A 44 21.52 4.54 -20.29
CA ILE A 44 22.18 5.46 -19.36
C ILE A 44 21.12 5.80 -18.33
N ALA A 45 21.31 5.34 -17.09
CA ALA A 45 20.42 5.66 -16.00
C ALA A 45 20.43 7.19 -15.93
N ARG A 46 19.30 7.82 -16.32
CA ARG A 46 19.18 9.28 -16.23
C ARG A 46 19.53 9.62 -14.80
N ALA A 47 20.57 10.42 -14.60
CA ALA A 47 20.92 10.94 -13.29
C ALA A 47 19.63 11.52 -12.71
N HIS A 48 19.11 10.87 -11.66
CA HIS A 48 17.96 11.38 -10.95
C HIS A 48 18.43 12.71 -10.36
N GLY A 49 18.03 13.81 -11.02
CA GLY A 49 18.42 15.15 -10.59
C GLY A 49 18.18 15.28 -9.09
N LYS A 50 19.11 15.94 -8.39
CA LYS A 50 19.02 16.17 -6.93
C LYS A 50 17.58 16.52 -6.58
N GLY A 51 16.93 15.61 -5.85
CA GLY A 51 15.51 15.75 -5.54
C GLY A 51 15.25 17.13 -4.93
N SER A 52 14.11 17.73 -5.24
CA SER A 52 13.70 19.03 -4.70
C SER A 52 13.73 19.10 -3.17
N THR A 53 13.79 17.97 -2.47
CA THR A 53 13.95 17.89 -1.02
C THR A 53 15.11 16.98 -0.60
N THR A 54 15.78 17.34 0.49
CA THR A 54 16.84 16.55 1.14
C THR A 54 16.24 15.43 2.01
N PRO A 55 17.01 14.39 2.38
CA PRO A 55 16.53 13.34 3.28
C PRO A 55 16.03 13.87 4.63
N ALA A 56 16.69 14.89 5.19
CA ALA A 56 16.26 15.52 6.45
C ALA A 56 14.91 16.26 6.29
N GLU A 57 14.71 16.95 5.16
CA GLU A 57 13.44 17.59 4.81
C GLU A 57 12.30 16.57 4.64
N ASP A 58 12.60 15.41 4.03
CA ASP A 58 11.63 14.32 3.87
C ASP A 58 11.19 13.73 5.23
N ILE A 59 12.12 13.63 6.19
CA ILE A 59 11.82 13.24 7.57
C ILE A 59 10.88 14.26 8.22
N TYR A 60 11.16 15.56 8.09
CA TYR A 60 10.30 16.61 8.63
C TYR A 60 8.87 16.55 8.04
N ILE A 61 8.76 16.34 6.73
CA ILE A 61 7.45 16.19 6.05
C ILE A 61 6.68 14.98 6.63
N GLY A 62 7.37 13.86 6.83
CA GLY A 62 6.79 12.65 7.43
C GLY A 62 6.33 12.86 8.87
N LEU A 63 7.17 13.47 9.71
CA LEU A 63 6.87 13.77 11.11
C LEU A 63 5.69 14.75 11.25
N SER A 64 5.64 15.79 10.43
CA SER A 64 4.55 16.77 10.42
C SER A 64 3.21 16.11 10.11
N ALA A 65 3.18 15.21 9.12
CA ALA A 65 1.99 14.44 8.79
C ALA A 65 1.59 13.42 9.88
N LYS A 66 2.56 12.82 10.58
CA LYS A 66 2.31 11.89 11.69
C LYS A 66 1.78 12.61 12.95
N LYS A 67 2.32 13.79 13.26
CA LYS A 67 1.88 14.64 14.38
C LYS A 67 0.40 14.95 14.27
N ASN A 68 -0.05 15.35 13.08
CA ASN A 68 -1.46 15.66 12.82
C ASN A 68 -1.95 14.89 11.60
N ARG A 69 -2.47 13.67 11.80
CA ARG A 69 -2.95 12.78 10.72
C ARG A 69 -4.07 13.37 9.85
N ARG A 70 -4.75 14.42 10.30
CA ARG A 70 -5.78 15.14 9.53
C ARG A 70 -5.23 16.19 8.57
N THR A 71 -3.94 16.53 8.68
CA THR A 71 -3.33 17.55 7.82
C THR A 71 -3.41 17.16 6.35
N THR A 72 -3.70 18.13 5.47
CA THR A 72 -3.68 17.94 4.02
C THR A 72 -2.28 18.13 3.47
N ALA A 73 -2.04 17.72 2.21
CA ALA A 73 -0.68 17.82 1.65
C ALA A 73 -0.31 19.30 1.40
N GLN A 74 -1.32 20.14 1.20
CA GLN A 74 -1.14 21.57 1.09
C GLN A 74 -0.78 22.19 2.44
N GLN A 75 -1.46 21.79 3.52
CA GLN A 75 -1.12 22.26 4.87
C GLN A 75 0.31 21.87 5.27
N VAL A 76 0.74 20.65 4.94
CA VAL A 76 2.13 20.22 5.16
C VAL A 76 3.11 21.02 4.31
N ALA A 77 2.77 21.38 3.06
CA ALA A 77 3.60 22.26 2.24
C ALA A 77 3.75 23.67 2.84
N ASN A 78 2.66 24.24 3.38
CA ASN A 78 2.68 25.55 4.02
C ASN A 78 3.49 25.53 5.33
N GLN A 79 3.35 24.46 6.13
CA GLN A 79 4.16 24.26 7.35
C GLN A 79 5.65 24.13 7.01
N PHE A 80 5.96 23.38 5.94
CA PHE A 80 7.32 23.23 5.43
C PHE A 80 7.91 24.57 4.97
N LEU A 81 7.14 25.38 4.25
CA LEU A 81 7.57 26.71 3.83
C LEU A 81 7.87 27.60 5.04
N ALA A 82 7.01 27.58 6.06
CA ALA A 82 7.24 28.36 7.28
C ALA A 82 8.50 27.92 8.06
N ALA A 83 8.85 26.64 8.03
CA ALA A 83 9.99 26.09 8.77
C ALA A 83 11.33 26.16 8.02
N SER A 84 11.32 25.92 6.70
CA SER A 84 12.53 25.82 5.87
C SER A 84 12.75 27.06 4.97
N GLY A 85 11.76 27.95 4.86
CA GLY A 85 11.80 29.10 3.94
C GLY A 85 11.69 28.71 2.46
N LYS A 86 11.53 27.42 2.16
CA LYS A 86 11.54 26.86 0.81
C LYS A 86 10.14 26.44 0.39
N GLN A 87 9.71 26.91 -0.78
CA GLN A 87 8.40 26.58 -1.31
C GLN A 87 8.42 25.23 -2.02
N ILE A 88 7.64 24.26 -1.54
CA ILE A 88 7.47 22.96 -2.19
C ILE A 88 6.03 22.76 -2.69
N SER A 89 5.89 22.13 -3.85
CA SER A 89 4.56 21.85 -4.41
C SER A 89 3.82 20.78 -3.59
N ARG A 90 2.49 20.87 -3.57
CA ARG A 90 1.60 19.81 -3.03
C ARG A 90 1.94 18.42 -3.60
N LYS A 91 2.27 18.35 -4.89
CA LYS A 91 2.60 17.08 -5.57
C LYS A 91 3.89 16.47 -5.04
N THR A 92 4.90 17.30 -4.75
CA THR A 92 6.17 16.87 -4.14
C THR A 92 5.91 16.30 -2.75
N VAL A 93 5.19 17.03 -1.89
CA VAL A 93 4.80 16.55 -0.56
C VAL A 93 4.06 15.22 -0.64
N ALA A 94 3.07 15.11 -1.52
CA ALA A 94 2.31 13.87 -1.68
C ALA A 94 3.17 12.69 -2.15
N ARG A 95 4.18 12.93 -3.01
CA ARG A 95 5.13 11.89 -3.43
C ARG A 95 6.02 11.44 -2.27
N ARG A 96 6.55 12.38 -1.48
CA ARG A 96 7.39 12.07 -0.30
C ARG A 96 6.63 11.32 0.77
N LEU A 97 5.39 11.74 1.06
CA LEU A 97 4.52 11.03 2.00
C LEU A 97 4.24 9.59 1.54
N ARG A 98 3.93 9.38 0.26
CA ARG A 98 3.75 8.01 -0.28
C ARG A 98 5.05 7.20 -0.27
N GLY A 99 6.19 7.82 -0.58
CA GLY A 99 7.50 7.17 -0.50
C GLY A 99 7.85 6.72 0.93
N GLY A 100 7.40 7.47 1.95
CA GLY A 100 7.47 7.09 3.36
C GLY A 100 6.32 6.20 3.86
N GLY A 101 5.49 5.65 2.96
CA GLY A 101 4.39 4.75 3.31
C GLY A 101 3.15 5.41 3.92
N LEU A 102 3.05 6.74 3.90
CA LEU A 102 1.92 7.48 4.45
C LEU A 102 0.85 7.74 3.38
N TYR A 103 -0.30 7.09 3.52
CA TYR A 103 -1.40 7.18 2.55
C TYR A 103 -2.63 7.86 3.14
N ALA A 104 -3.36 8.61 2.31
CA ALA A 104 -4.68 9.11 2.71
C ALA A 104 -5.70 7.96 2.74
N ARG A 105 -6.46 7.85 3.82
CA ARG A 105 -7.49 6.84 4.11
C ARG A 105 -8.71 7.51 4.75
N ARG A 106 -9.85 6.84 4.75
CA ARG A 106 -11.03 7.28 5.49
C ARG A 106 -10.89 6.88 6.96
N PRO A 107 -11.13 7.80 7.92
CA PRO A 107 -11.27 7.41 9.31
C PRO A 107 -12.54 6.54 9.44
N VAL A 108 -12.47 5.53 10.30
CA VAL A 108 -13.67 4.82 10.72
C VAL A 108 -14.46 5.77 11.61
N VAL A 109 -15.73 5.98 11.30
CA VAL A 109 -16.63 6.76 12.15
C VAL A 109 -16.93 5.89 13.38
N CYS A 110 -16.54 6.38 14.56
CA CYS A 110 -16.83 5.72 15.82
C CYS A 110 -17.49 6.70 16.77
N VAL A 111 -18.39 6.20 17.62
CA VAL A 111 -18.97 6.97 18.71
C VAL A 111 -17.86 7.26 19.72
N PRO A 112 -17.60 8.53 20.07
CA PRO A 112 -16.55 8.86 21.02
C PRO A 112 -16.89 8.29 22.40
N LEU A 113 -16.05 7.38 22.89
CA LEU A 113 -16.18 6.83 24.24
C LEU A 113 -15.57 7.79 25.27
N THR A 114 -16.38 8.20 26.24
CA THR A 114 -15.93 8.93 27.43
C THR A 114 -15.00 8.03 28.27
N ARG A 115 -14.24 8.63 29.19
CA ARG A 115 -13.35 7.87 30.09
C ARG A 115 -14.13 6.83 30.91
N GLN A 116 -15.30 7.21 31.41
CA GLN A 116 -16.19 6.31 32.18
C GLN A 116 -16.64 5.12 31.34
N HIS A 117 -17.09 5.34 30.09
CA HIS A 117 -17.49 4.25 29.19
C HIS A 117 -16.33 3.27 28.95
N ARG A 118 -15.10 3.77 28.79
CA ARG A 118 -13.92 2.91 28.58
C ARG A 118 -13.63 2.04 29.81
N THR A 119 -13.66 2.63 31.00
CA THR A 119 -13.43 1.89 32.24
C THR A 119 -14.50 0.82 32.46
N ALA A 120 -15.78 1.19 32.33
CA ALA A 120 -16.89 0.25 32.49
C ALA A 120 -16.83 -0.91 31.48
N ARG A 121 -16.58 -0.62 30.20
CA ARG A 121 -16.40 -1.66 29.17
C ARG A 121 -15.21 -2.57 29.45
N LEU A 122 -14.08 -2.00 29.87
CA LEU A 122 -12.89 -2.80 30.20
C LEU A 122 -13.13 -3.70 31.41
N GLN A 123 -13.78 -3.18 32.45
CA GLN A 123 -14.14 -3.95 33.62
C GLN A 123 -15.09 -5.10 33.25
N TRP A 124 -16.14 -4.80 32.48
CA TRP A 124 -17.06 -5.81 31.98
C TRP A 124 -16.34 -6.91 31.20
N CYS A 125 -15.45 -6.54 30.26
CA CYS A 125 -14.64 -7.52 29.53
C CYS A 125 -13.75 -8.37 30.44
N ARG A 126 -13.19 -7.80 31.51
CA ARG A 126 -12.36 -8.54 32.47
C ARG A 126 -13.18 -9.50 33.32
N GLU A 127 -14.36 -9.10 33.75
CA GLU A 127 -15.27 -9.96 34.52
C GLU A 127 -15.75 -11.15 33.67
N HIS A 128 -15.93 -10.94 32.37
CA HIS A 128 -16.52 -11.92 31.45
C HIS A 128 -15.48 -12.61 30.54
N HIS A 129 -14.17 -12.42 30.77
CA HIS A 129 -13.13 -12.97 29.88
C HIS A 129 -13.03 -14.50 29.94
N ASN A 130 -13.42 -15.10 31.06
CA ASN A 130 -13.38 -16.55 31.30
C ASN A 130 -14.74 -17.22 31.11
N TRP A 131 -15.73 -16.50 30.59
CA TRP A 131 -17.06 -17.07 30.37
C TRP A 131 -17.03 -18.16 29.32
N THR A 132 -17.70 -19.26 29.63
CA THR A 132 -17.86 -20.42 28.76
C THR A 132 -19.01 -20.23 27.78
N GLU A 133 -19.11 -21.07 26.77
CA GLU A 133 -20.22 -21.01 25.80
C GLU A 133 -21.59 -21.18 26.48
N GLN A 134 -21.68 -21.99 27.53
CA GLN A 134 -22.90 -22.15 28.32
C GLN A 134 -23.29 -20.85 29.03
N ASP A 135 -22.32 -20.10 29.57
CA ASP A 135 -22.57 -18.82 30.23
C ASP A 135 -23.10 -17.79 29.23
N TRP A 136 -22.53 -17.76 28.01
CA TRP A 136 -23.03 -16.89 26.93
C TRP A 136 -24.42 -17.28 26.45
N ALA A 137 -24.75 -18.58 26.43
CA ALA A 137 -26.07 -19.07 26.02
C ALA A 137 -27.20 -18.59 26.95
N CYS A 138 -26.87 -18.19 28.18
CA CYS A 138 -27.82 -17.61 29.14
C CYS A 138 -28.03 -16.10 28.96
N VAL A 139 -27.28 -15.42 28.10
CA VAL A 139 -27.41 -13.97 27.88
C VAL A 139 -28.32 -13.67 26.70
N LEU A 140 -29.38 -12.90 26.96
CA LEU A 140 -30.22 -12.30 25.92
C LEU A 140 -29.75 -10.87 25.62
N PHE A 141 -29.37 -10.61 24.37
CA PHE A 141 -29.09 -9.27 23.88
C PHE A 141 -30.34 -8.70 23.18
N SER A 142 -30.77 -7.50 23.56
CA SER A 142 -31.78 -6.72 22.85
C SER A 142 -31.23 -5.35 22.47
N ASP A 143 -31.53 -4.90 21.26
CA ASP A 143 -31.27 -3.52 20.81
C ASP A 143 -32.50 -2.94 20.10
N GLU A 144 -32.52 -1.61 19.96
CA GLU A 144 -33.48 -0.91 19.13
C GLU A 144 -32.75 -0.32 17.91
N SER A 145 -33.22 -0.66 16.72
CA SER A 145 -32.67 -0.18 15.46
C SER A 145 -33.61 0.83 14.80
N ARG A 146 -33.05 1.98 14.38
CA ARG A 146 -33.80 3.06 13.71
C ARG A 146 -33.59 3.03 12.20
N PHE A 147 -34.67 2.87 11.44
CA PHE A 147 -34.66 2.91 9.97
C PHE A 147 -35.06 4.32 9.48
N SER A 148 -34.29 4.89 8.55
CA SER A 148 -34.57 6.21 7.96
C SER A 148 -34.43 6.20 6.43
N LEU A 149 -35.30 6.95 5.74
CA LEU A 149 -35.42 6.95 4.28
C LEU A 149 -34.47 7.91 3.53
N SER A 150 -33.56 8.62 4.22
CA SER A 150 -32.61 9.56 3.58
C SER A 150 -31.19 9.46 4.16
N SER A 151 -30.17 9.86 3.37
CA SER A 151 -28.74 9.68 3.68
C SER A 151 -28.00 11.00 3.97
N ASP A 152 -27.33 11.10 5.13
CA ASP A 152 -26.46 12.23 5.51
C ASP A 152 -24.98 11.87 5.26
N CYS A 153 -24.28 12.55 4.35
CA CYS A 153 -22.92 12.18 3.92
C CYS A 153 -21.86 13.26 4.17
N ARG A 154 -21.54 13.52 5.43
CA ARG A 154 -20.40 14.39 5.82
C ARG A 154 -19.09 13.58 5.93
N ARG A 155 -18.22 13.70 4.91
CA ARG A 155 -17.02 12.83 4.75
C ARG A 155 -15.70 13.61 4.94
N GLN A 156 -14.78 13.09 5.77
CA GLN A 156 -13.41 13.61 5.93
C GLN A 156 -12.36 12.49 5.73
N LEU A 157 -11.15 12.83 5.24
CA LEU A 157 -10.03 11.90 5.01
C LEU A 157 -8.86 12.17 5.97
N ILE A 158 -8.14 11.13 6.41
CA ILE A 158 -6.96 11.18 7.31
C ILE A 158 -5.77 10.41 6.72
N ARG A 159 -4.55 10.58 7.22
CA ARG A 159 -3.34 9.85 6.77
C ARG A 159 -2.96 8.70 7.69
N ARG A 160 -2.64 7.53 7.12
CA ARG A 160 -2.17 6.34 7.84
C ARG A 160 -0.77 5.95 7.41
#